data_AF-A0A2D9XUK4-F1
#
_entry.id   AF-A0A2D9XUK4-F1
#
_cell.length_a   1.000
_cell.length_b   1.000
_cell.length_c   1.000
_cell.angle_alpha   90.00
_cell.angle_beta   90.00
_cell.angle_gamma   90.00
#
_symmetry.space_group_name_H-M   'P 1'
#
loop_
_entity.id
_entity.type
_entity.pdbx_description
1 polymer ?
#
loop_
_entity_poly.entity_id
_entity_poly.type
_entity_poly.pdbx_seq_one_letter_code
_entity_poly.pdbx_strand_id
1 'polypeptide(L)'
;MPVIDIIISFFILFWIIIGLSKGFVNELISLLCWGFALYFSVNYNNIPAEYIFGFVKSPELSMILAFILIFLVAFIASLFLGFFSTQLVKVLGFAYSNTILGLLVGFIKGNVFVIIIIYGLSLTEFTSTTYWGQSHFIPFFDDFIHKFIKSHDSLFDSLDLKI
;
A
#
# COMPACT_ATOMS: atom_id res chain seq x y z
N MET A 1 19.24 18.55 10.54
CA MET A 1 18.70 17.61 9.54
C MET A 1 17.46 18.24 8.94
N PRO A 2 17.24 18.16 7.63
CA PRO A 2 16.05 18.70 6.97
C PRO A 2 14.77 18.14 7.57
N VAL A 3 13.73 18.98 7.69
CA VAL A 3 12.45 18.59 8.33
C VAL A 3 11.80 17.40 7.61
N ILE A 4 11.85 17.38 6.28
CA ILE A 4 11.31 16.29 5.46
C ILE A 4 12.03 14.97 5.78
N ASP A 5 13.37 14.97 5.90
CA ASP A 5 14.13 13.75 6.18
C ASP A 5 13.75 13.14 7.54
N ILE A 6 13.45 13.99 8.53
CA ILE A 6 12.95 13.57 9.85
C ILE A 6 11.57 12.92 9.70
N ILE A 7 10.65 13.55 8.96
CA ILE A 7 9.30 13.03 8.73
C ILE A 7 9.35 11.68 8.03
N ILE A 8 10.14 11.55 6.96
CA ILE A 8 10.33 10.30 6.22
C ILE A 8 10.89 9.21 7.15
N SER A 9 11.91 9.54 7.95
CA SER A 9 12.52 8.58 8.89
C SER A 9 11.50 8.05 9.90
N PHE A 10 10.73 8.94 10.53
CA PHE A 10 9.69 8.54 11.49
C PHE A 10 8.60 7.71 10.83
N PHE A 11 8.20 8.06 9.61
CA PHE A 11 7.20 7.32 8.86
C PHE A 11 7.67 5.91 8.52
N ILE A 12 8.90 5.74 8.03
CA ILE A 12 9.48 4.42 7.78
C ILE A 12 9.61 3.62 9.08
N LEU A 13 10.08 4.25 10.16
CA LEU A 13 10.21 3.60 11.46
C LEU A 13 8.86 3.12 12.00
N PHE A 14 7.81 3.91 11.82
CA PHE A 14 6.44 3.53 12.18
C PHE A 14 6.00 2.26 11.44
N TRP A 15 6.24 2.19 10.13
CA TRP A 15 5.91 0.99 9.34
C TRP A 15 6.75 -0.23 9.74
N ILE A 16 8.03 -0.05 10.08
CA ILE A 16 8.88 -1.10 10.63
C ILE A 16 8.27 -1.67 11.91
N ILE A 17 7.87 -0.81 12.86
CA ILE A 17 7.30 -1.22 14.15
C ILE A 17 6.00 -1.99 13.96
N ILE A 18 5.14 -1.54 13.03
CA ILE A 18 3.92 -2.26 12.67
C ILE A 18 4.25 -3.64 12.09
N GLY A 19 5.21 -3.71 11.16
CA GLY A 19 5.63 -4.97 10.54
C GLY A 19 6.20 -5.96 11.55
N LEU A 20 7.00 -5.47 12.50
CA LEU A 20 7.52 -6.25 13.62
C LEU A 20 6.39 -6.77 14.52
N SER A 21 5.40 -5.92 14.82
CA SER A 21 4.29 -6.27 15.72
C SER A 21 3.32 -7.29 15.11
N LYS A 22 3.06 -7.18 13.80
CA LYS A 22 2.16 -8.08 13.08
C LYS A 22 2.85 -9.37 12.63
N GLY A 23 4.13 -9.29 12.28
CA GLY A 23 4.89 -10.39 11.67
C GLY A 23 4.59 -10.59 10.19
N PHE A 24 5.48 -11.32 9.53
CA PHE A 24 5.50 -11.54 8.08
C PHE A 24 4.22 -12.14 7.52
N VAL A 25 3.72 -13.22 8.12
CA VAL A 25 2.55 -13.95 7.61
C VAL A 25 1.32 -13.05 7.60
N ASN A 26 1.12 -12.25 8.65
CA ASN A 26 -0.01 -11.32 8.71
C ASN A 26 0.12 -10.20 7.68
N GLU A 27 1.33 -9.72 7.41
CA GLU A 27 1.51 -8.70 6.37
C GLU A 27 1.29 -9.26 4.97
N LEU A 28 1.70 -10.50 4.69
CA LEU A 28 1.34 -11.16 3.43
C LEU A 28 -0.17 -11.34 3.29
N ILE A 29 -0.85 -11.80 4.34
CA ILE A 29 -2.31 -11.95 4.33
C ILE A 29 -2.99 -10.61 4.10
N SER A 30 -2.53 -9.55 4.77
CA SER A 30 -3.07 -8.21 4.56
C SER A 30 -2.90 -7.74 3.12
N LEU A 31 -1.73 -7.99 2.51
CA LEU A 31 -1.48 -7.62 1.11
C LEU A 31 -2.36 -8.42 0.14
N LEU A 32 -2.52 -9.73 0.38
CA LEU A 32 -3.41 -10.58 -0.41
C LEU A 32 -4.87 -10.13 -0.28
N CYS A 33 -5.33 -9.85 0.93
CA CYS A 33 -6.69 -9.34 1.17
C CYS A 33 -6.92 -7.99 0.48
N TRP A 34 -5.94 -7.09 0.49
CA TRP A 34 -6.02 -5.83 -0.26
C TRP A 34 -6.09 -6.05 -1.78
N GLY A 35 -5.26 -6.95 -2.31
CA GLY A 35 -5.31 -7.32 -3.73
C GLY A 35 -6.66 -7.93 -4.13
N PHE A 36 -7.19 -8.84 -3.32
CA PHE A 36 -8.53 -9.37 -3.53
C PHE A 36 -9.62 -8.30 -3.40
N ALA A 37 -9.52 -7.40 -2.43
CA ALA A 37 -10.46 -6.29 -2.28
C ALA A 37 -10.52 -5.44 -3.55
N LEU A 38 -9.36 -5.06 -4.09
CA LEU A 38 -9.27 -4.33 -5.36
C LEU A 38 -9.87 -5.13 -6.51
N TYR A 39 -9.49 -6.39 -6.67
CA TYR A 39 -10.03 -7.25 -7.71
C TYR A 39 -11.55 -7.37 -7.65
N PHE A 40 -12.10 -7.68 -6.48
CA PHE A 40 -13.55 -7.81 -6.30
C PHE A 40 -14.26 -6.48 -6.48
N SER A 41 -13.65 -5.38 -6.00
CA SER A 41 -14.26 -4.06 -6.12
C SER A 41 -14.27 -3.52 -7.54
N VAL A 42 -13.34 -3.93 -8.40
CA VAL A 42 -13.37 -3.54 -9.82
C VAL A 42 -14.34 -4.42 -10.61
N ASN A 43 -14.38 -5.73 -10.35
CA ASN A 43 -15.14 -6.67 -11.17
C ASN A 43 -16.58 -6.89 -10.70
N TYR A 44 -16.88 -6.67 -9.42
CA TYR A 44 -18.14 -7.08 -8.80
C TYR A 44 -18.81 -5.96 -7.98
N ASN A 45 -18.45 -4.67 -8.16
CA ASN A 45 -19.12 -3.59 -7.42
C ASN A 45 -20.60 -3.42 -7.77
N ASN A 46 -21.02 -3.84 -8.98
CA ASN A 46 -22.38 -3.64 -9.47
C ASN A 46 -23.41 -4.33 -8.57
N ILE A 47 -23.09 -5.54 -8.07
CA ILE A 47 -23.99 -6.32 -7.22
C ILE A 47 -24.38 -5.53 -5.96
N PRO A 48 -23.44 -5.13 -5.06
CA PRO A 48 -23.79 -4.30 -3.91
C PRO A 48 -24.31 -2.90 -4.29
N ALA A 49 -23.85 -2.33 -5.41
CA ALA A 49 -24.31 -1.00 -5.85
C ALA A 49 -25.81 -0.99 -6.17
N GLU A 50 -26.35 -2.04 -6.79
CA GLU A 50 -27.79 -2.16 -7.07
C GLU A 50 -28.63 -2.18 -5.78
N TYR A 51 -28.19 -2.91 -4.76
CA TYR A 51 -28.88 -2.92 -3.47
C TYR A 51 -28.80 -1.56 -2.77
N ILE A 52 -27.64 -0.90 -2.81
CA ILE A 52 -27.44 0.41 -2.19
C ILE A 52 -28.26 1.50 -2.91
N PHE A 53 -28.42 1.39 -4.22
CA PHE A 53 -29.21 2.32 -5.02
C PHE A 53 -30.66 2.44 -4.52
N GLY A 54 -31.23 1.35 -4.01
CA GLY A 54 -32.56 1.36 -3.39
C GLY A 54 -32.71 2.34 -2.22
N PHE A 55 -31.61 2.66 -1.53
CA PHE A 55 -31.59 3.59 -0.38
C PHE A 55 -31.17 5.00 -0.78
N VAL A 56 -30.14 5.12 -1.63
CA VAL A 56 -29.47 6.40 -1.93
C VAL A 56 -30.02 7.07 -3.18
N LYS A 57 -30.57 6.30 -4.13
CA LYS A 57 -31.14 6.77 -5.41
C LYS A 57 -30.18 7.61 -6.27
N SER A 58 -28.87 7.49 -6.05
CA SER A 58 -27.82 8.07 -6.89
C SER A 58 -26.89 6.96 -7.38
N PRO A 59 -26.72 6.77 -8.70
CA PRO A 59 -25.88 5.70 -9.24
C PRO A 59 -24.42 5.85 -8.82
N GLU A 60 -23.87 7.06 -8.94
CA GLU A 60 -22.47 7.37 -8.61
C GLU A 60 -22.18 7.09 -7.12
N LEU A 61 -23.03 7.59 -6.24
CA LEU A 61 -22.84 7.40 -4.79
C LEU A 61 -22.98 5.93 -4.40
N SER A 62 -23.86 5.18 -5.06
CA SER A 62 -24.04 3.74 -4.80
C SER A 62 -22.81 2.93 -5.21
N MET A 63 -22.17 3.27 -6.33
CA MET A 63 -20.91 2.64 -6.75
C MET A 63 -19.76 2.93 -5.76
N ILE A 64 -19.64 4.17 -5.29
CA ILE A 64 -18.62 4.55 -4.29
C ILE A 64 -18.85 3.78 -2.98
N LEU A 65 -20.10 3.73 -2.50
CA LEU A 65 -20.44 3.01 -1.27
C LEU A 65 -20.25 1.50 -1.42
N ALA A 66 -20.56 0.93 -2.58
CA ALA A 66 -20.29 -0.47 -2.89
C ALA A 66 -18.78 -0.79 -2.83
N PHE A 67 -17.96 0.08 -3.42
CA PHE A 67 -16.50 -0.04 -3.35
C PHE A 67 -16.02 -0.05 -1.90
N ILE A 68 -16.47 0.93 -1.11
CA ILE A 68 -16.13 1.04 0.31
C ILE A 68 -16.59 -0.20 1.09
N LEU A 69 -17.80 -0.70 0.81
CA LEU A 69 -18.35 -1.88 1.48
C LEU A 69 -17.51 -3.13 1.21
N ILE A 70 -17.11 -3.38 -0.04
CA ILE A 70 -16.25 -4.51 -0.41
C ILE A 70 -14.90 -4.41 0.32
N PHE A 71 -14.30 -3.22 0.33
CA PHE A 71 -13.06 -2.98 1.06
C PHE A 71 -13.20 -3.22 2.57
N LEU A 72 -14.32 -2.78 3.16
CA LEU A 72 -14.58 -2.97 4.58
C LEU A 72 -14.70 -4.46 4.93
N VAL A 73 -15.43 -5.23 4.11
CA VAL A 73 -15.56 -6.68 4.29
C VAL A 73 -14.20 -7.38 4.16
N ALA A 74 -13.41 -7.02 3.14
CA ALA A 74 -12.07 -7.57 2.96
C ALA A 74 -11.12 -7.19 4.10
N PHE A 75 -11.22 -5.96 4.62
CA PHE A 75 -10.44 -5.50 5.76
C PHE A 75 -10.79 -6.32 7.00
N ILE A 76 -12.07 -6.51 7.30
CA ILE A 76 -12.53 -7.34 8.41
C ILE A 76 -12.01 -8.78 8.25
N ALA A 77 -12.13 -9.37 7.06
CA ALA A 77 -11.59 -10.70 6.77
C ALA A 77 -10.09 -10.78 7.02
N SER A 78 -9.31 -9.75 6.65
CA SER A 78 -7.88 -9.70 6.90
C SER A 78 -7.52 -9.71 8.39
N LEU A 79 -8.33 -9.07 9.23
CA LEU A 79 -8.16 -9.08 10.69
C LEU A 79 -8.39 -10.48 11.25
N PHE A 80 -9.46 -11.16 10.82
CA PHE A 80 -9.74 -12.53 11.24
C PHE A 80 -8.64 -13.48 10.80
N LEU A 81 -8.29 -13.46 9.51
CA LEU A 81 -7.23 -14.34 8.97
C LEU A 81 -5.89 -14.09 9.66
N GLY A 82 -5.51 -12.83 9.86
CA GLY A 82 -4.28 -12.48 10.58
C GLY A 82 -4.27 -12.99 12.03
N PHE A 83 -5.41 -12.92 12.73
CA PHE A 83 -5.51 -13.47 14.09
C PHE A 83 -5.25 -14.98 14.11
N PHE A 84 -5.89 -15.76 13.22
CA PHE A 84 -5.68 -17.20 13.14
C PHE A 84 -4.24 -17.55 12.74
N SER A 85 -3.69 -16.85 11.75
CA SER A 85 -2.32 -17.08 11.29
C SER A 85 -1.27 -16.78 12.36
N THR A 86 -1.51 -15.78 13.21
CA THR A 86 -0.65 -15.51 14.38
C THR A 86 -0.58 -16.72 15.31
N GLN A 87 -1.71 -17.40 15.55
CA GLN A 87 -1.73 -18.59 16.40
C GLN A 87 -1.01 -19.76 15.72
N LEU A 88 -1.23 -19.97 14.42
CA LEU A 88 -0.54 -21.02 13.67
C LEU A 88 0.98 -20.87 13.71
N VAL A 89 1.49 -19.65 13.50
CA VAL A 89 2.93 -19.36 13.56
C VAL A 89 3.51 -19.68 14.94
N LYS A 90 2.77 -19.39 16.02
CA LYS A 90 3.19 -19.71 17.39
C LYS A 90 3.26 -21.22 17.62
N VAL A 91 2.26 -21.96 17.15
CA VAL A 91 2.22 -23.43 17.27
C VAL A 91 3.38 -24.09 16.50
N LEU A 92 3.73 -23.56 15.34
CA LEU A 92 4.84 -24.07 14.53
C LEU A 92 6.23 -23.67 15.05
N GLY A 93 6.33 -22.84 16.09
CA GLY A 93 7.60 -22.42 16.69
C GLY A 93 8.39 -21.39 15.87
N PHE A 94 7.86 -20.89 14.75
CA PHE A 94 8.53 -19.93 13.87
C PHE A 94 8.28 -18.45 14.23
N ALA A 95 7.91 -18.16 15.48
CA ALA A 95 7.54 -16.81 15.92
C ALA A 95 8.66 -15.78 15.69
N TYR A 96 9.91 -16.11 16.05
CA TYR A 96 11.05 -15.20 15.90
C TYR A 96 11.34 -14.86 14.42
N SER A 97 11.41 -15.89 13.56
CA SER A 97 11.64 -15.70 12.12
C SER A 97 10.50 -14.91 11.47
N ASN A 98 9.24 -15.19 11.84
CA ASN A 98 8.09 -14.45 11.37
C ASN A 98 8.17 -12.96 11.74
N THR A 99 8.59 -12.64 12.97
CA THR A 99 8.75 -11.26 13.43
C THR A 99 9.86 -10.52 12.70
N ILE A 100 11.03 -11.14 12.49
CA ILE A 100 12.16 -10.52 11.76
C ILE A 100 11.80 -10.29 10.29
N LEU A 101 11.15 -11.26 9.64
CA LEU A 101 10.68 -11.08 8.27
C LEU A 101 9.58 -10.01 8.20
N GLY A 102 8.76 -9.87 9.26
CA GLY A 102 7.78 -8.80 9.40
C GLY A 102 8.42 -7.41 9.43
N LEU A 103 9.57 -7.26 10.10
CA LEU A 103 10.37 -6.03 10.07
C LEU A 103 10.77 -5.66 8.64
N LEU A 104 11.27 -6.63 7.86
CA LEU A 104 11.68 -6.40 6.47
C LEU A 104 10.49 -5.99 5.59
N VAL A 105 9.34 -6.66 5.75
CA VAL A 105 8.13 -6.28 5.00
C VAL A 105 7.64 -4.89 5.41
N GLY A 106 7.67 -4.55 6.70
CA GLY A 106 7.34 -3.22 7.19
C GLY A 106 8.26 -2.14 6.61
N PHE A 107 9.57 -2.40 6.56
CA PHE A 107 10.54 -1.51 5.94
C PHE A 107 10.25 -1.30 4.45
N ILE A 108 10.10 -2.39 3.68
CA ILE A 108 9.81 -2.33 2.24
C ILE A 108 8.52 -1.55 2.01
N LYS A 109 7.45 -1.87 2.73
CA LYS A 109 6.16 -1.22 2.60
C LYS A 109 6.23 0.27 2.94
N GLY A 110 6.96 0.64 3.99
CA GLY A 110 7.20 2.03 4.36
C GLY A 110 7.87 2.82 3.22
N ASN A 111 8.92 2.25 2.60
CA ASN A 111 9.58 2.86 1.45
C ASN A 111 8.65 2.97 0.23
N VAL A 112 7.85 1.93 -0.07
CA VAL A 112 6.87 1.98 -1.15
C VAL A 112 5.87 3.12 -0.94
N PHE A 113 5.34 3.29 0.27
CA PHE A 113 4.45 4.41 0.57
C PHE A 113 5.15 5.78 0.43
N VAL A 114 6.39 5.90 0.89
CA VAL A 114 7.18 7.13 0.71
C VAL A 114 7.37 7.46 -0.78
N ILE A 115 7.70 6.47 -1.60
CA ILE A 115 7.82 6.63 -3.07
C ILE A 115 6.52 7.14 -3.68
N ILE A 116 5.38 6.54 -3.33
CA ILE A 116 4.06 6.95 -3.84
C ILE A 116 3.76 8.40 -3.43
N ILE A 117 4.07 8.79 -2.19
CA ILE A 117 3.85 10.15 -1.69
C ILE A 117 4.76 11.15 -2.40
N ILE A 118 6.06 10.86 -2.51
CA ILE A 118 7.04 11.72 -3.19
C ILE A 118 6.66 11.89 -4.65
N TYR A 119 6.28 10.82 -5.34
CA TYR A 119 5.79 10.88 -6.71
C TYR A 119 4.53 11.74 -6.83
N GLY A 120 3.55 11.56 -5.94
CA GLY A 120 2.35 12.40 -5.93
C GLY A 120 2.66 13.88 -5.69
N LEU A 121 3.61 14.18 -4.80
CA LEU A 121 4.06 15.55 -4.53
C LEU A 121 4.90 16.14 -5.67
N SER A 122 5.65 15.32 -6.41
CA SER A 122 6.45 15.80 -7.54
C SER A 122 5.60 16.28 -8.71
N LEU A 123 4.35 15.80 -8.80
CA LEU A 123 3.33 16.28 -9.73
C LEU A 123 2.71 17.63 -9.31
N THR A 124 3.11 18.21 -8.18
CA THR A 124 2.59 19.48 -7.65
C THR A 124 3.69 20.55 -7.56
N GLU A 125 3.30 21.80 -7.28
CA GLU A 125 4.23 22.92 -7.08
C GLU A 125 5.12 22.79 -5.84
N PHE A 126 4.91 21.76 -5.00
CA PHE A 126 5.66 21.52 -3.77
C PHE A 126 7.17 21.32 -4.00
N THR A 127 7.56 20.88 -5.20
CA THR A 127 8.96 20.72 -5.64
C THR A 127 9.77 22.02 -5.61
N SER A 128 9.10 23.18 -5.74
CA SER A 128 9.73 24.50 -5.75
C SER A 128 10.06 25.03 -4.33
N THR A 129 9.62 24.33 -3.29
CA THR A 129 9.79 24.79 -1.91
C THR A 129 11.22 24.60 -1.39
N THR A 130 11.65 25.50 -0.49
CA THR A 130 12.94 25.40 0.19
C THR A 130 13.11 24.07 0.94
N TYR A 131 12.01 23.51 1.46
CA TYR A 131 12.04 22.22 2.17
C TYR A 131 12.38 21.04 1.25
N TRP A 132 11.87 21.05 0.02
CA TRP A 132 12.15 20.02 -1.00
C TRP A 132 13.64 20.00 -1.36
N GLY A 133 14.19 21.16 -1.71
CA GLY A 133 15.59 21.29 -2.13
C GLY A 133 16.63 21.03 -1.02
N GLN A 134 16.24 21.11 0.26
CA GLN A 134 17.13 20.84 1.38
C GLN A 134 17.19 19.34 1.76
N SER A 135 16.25 18.52 1.31
CA SER A 135 16.16 17.10 1.70
C SER A 135 17.26 16.25 1.06
N HIS A 136 17.87 15.36 1.86
CA HIS A 136 18.84 14.39 1.35
C HIS A 136 18.18 13.12 0.81
N PHE A 137 16.99 12.77 1.32
CA PHE A 137 16.29 11.56 0.91
C PHE A 137 15.48 11.73 -0.36
N ILE A 138 14.89 12.91 -0.60
CA ILE A 138 14.10 13.16 -1.81
C ILE A 138 14.86 12.80 -3.09
N PRO A 139 16.11 13.26 -3.33
CA PRO A 139 16.86 12.90 -4.54
C PRO A 139 17.04 11.39 -4.72
N PHE A 140 17.24 10.63 -3.63
CA PHE A 140 17.40 9.18 -3.70
C PHE A 140 16.10 8.48 -4.16
N PHE A 141 14.95 8.90 -3.64
CA PHE A 141 13.66 8.35 -4.05
C PHE A 141 13.27 8.79 -5.47
N ASP A 142 13.56 10.04 -5.83
CA ASP A 142 13.28 10.59 -7.16
C ASP A 142 14.10 9.89 -8.25
N ASP A 143 15.39 9.63 -8.00
CA ASP A 143 16.25 8.88 -8.92
C ASP A 143 15.76 7.42 -9.09
N PHE A 144 15.30 6.79 -8.00
CA PHE A 144 14.66 5.48 -8.06
C PHE A 144 13.38 5.51 -8.91
N ILE A 145 12.52 6.51 -8.73
CA ILE A 145 11.28 6.70 -9.50
C ILE A 145 11.60 6.87 -10.99
N HIS A 146 12.52 7.76 -11.34
CA HIS A 146 12.93 7.99 -12.72
C HIS A 146 13.50 6.73 -13.38
N LYS A 147 14.33 5.98 -12.65
CA LYS A 147 14.86 4.70 -13.13
C LYS A 147 13.77 3.66 -13.32
N PHE A 148 12.82 3.59 -12.39
CA PHE A 148 11.70 2.65 -12.45
C PHE A 148 10.79 2.93 -13.65
N ILE A 149 10.40 4.19 -13.86
CA ILE A 149 9.55 4.62 -14.99
C ILE A 149 10.25 4.30 -16.32
N LYS A 150 11.49 4.76 -16.50
CA LYS A 150 12.25 4.53 -17.73
C LYS A 150 12.42 3.03 -18.03
N SER A 151 12.65 2.22 -17.00
CA SER A 151 12.76 0.77 -17.17
C SER A 151 11.43 0.15 -17.60
N HIS A 152 10.31 0.60 -17.04
CA HIS A 152 8.98 0.10 -17.39
C HIS A 152 8.68 0.40 -18.86
N ASP A 153 8.81 1.66 -19.29
CA ASP A 153 8.54 2.10 -20.67
C ASP A 153 9.36 1.30 -21.68
N SER A 154 10.67 1.13 -21.42
CA SER A 154 11.55 0.36 -22.32
C SER A 154 11.19 -1.13 -22.43
N LEU A 155 10.62 -1.73 -21.38
CA LEU A 155 10.17 -3.12 -21.42
C LEU A 155 8.93 -3.27 -22.31
N PHE A 156 7.94 -2.38 -22.19
CA PHE A 156 6.75 -2.40 -23.05
C PHE A 156 7.09 -2.09 -24.50
N ASP A 157 7.99 -1.12 -24.74
CA ASP A 157 8.48 -0.79 -26.08
C ASP A 157 9.15 -2.01 -26.74
N SER A 158 9.92 -2.81 -25.98
CA SER A 158 10.59 -4.01 -26.51
C SER A 158 9.67 -5.21 -26.75
N LEU A 159 8.49 -5.23 -26.12
CA LEU A 159 7.54 -6.33 -26.20
C LEU A 159 6.45 -6.10 -27.27
N ASP A 160 6.54 -5.01 -28.05
CA ASP A 160 5.54 -4.58 -29.03
C ASP A 160 4.09 -4.60 -28.48
N LEU A 161 3.94 -4.51 -27.15
CA LEU A 161 2.64 -4.44 -26.51
C LEU A 161 2.16 -2.99 -26.62
N LYS A 162 1.50 -2.67 -27.74
CA LYS A 162 0.62 -1.50 -27.86
C LYS A 162 -0.53 -1.68 -26.85
N ILE A 163 -0.33 -1.17 -25.63
CA ILE A 163 -1.40 -0.86 -24.70
C ILE A 163 -1.88 0.55 -25.01
#